data_AF-A0A1T3CG99-F1
#
_entry.id   AF-A0A1T3CG99-F1
#
_cell.length_a   1.000
_cell.length_b   1.000
_cell.length_c   1.000
_cell.angle_alpha   90.00
_cell.angle_beta   90.00
_cell.angle_gamma   90.00
#
_symmetry.space_group_name_H-M   'P 1'
#
loop_
_entity.id
_entity.type
_entity.pdbx_description
1 polymer ?
#
loop_
_entity_poly.entity_id
_entity_poly.type
_entity_poly.pdbx_seq_one_letter_code
_entity_poly.pdbx_strand_id
1 'polypeptide(L)'
;MPSLSEISYNRDECISAVREYYNFLVGMYLDEAEVVEPPPGGWPSITTATMAPLGKTDEVVSLLRHLPYIREKNDDMYNVQTAAWCYFTNWEADASLLIRDSSCVESVKISTESASLYEILPPHVVSITKSPRDWTTLLIDTELGIGLWYECPGEVRDWPLREKVLEDPYDYEEDEEQAEWRGECGAWSIPDFFEVLKDQFRELKFVPKSPRAVVDVYISEGVAFPDMIEMLQGIYREHGWPDMEKYRKKDCLKAVQKALKERYPRLADSDWVEEE
;
A
#
# COMPACT_ATOMS: atom_id res chain seq x y z
N MET A 1 10.03 -16.68 -13.49
CA MET A 1 9.08 -16.84 -12.37
C MET A 1 9.82 -17.65 -11.33
N PRO A 2 10.20 -17.04 -10.19
CA PRO A 2 10.82 -17.77 -9.09
C PRO A 2 9.86 -18.83 -8.53
N SER A 3 10.42 -19.98 -8.17
CA SER A 3 9.73 -20.96 -7.33
C SER A 3 9.66 -20.46 -5.89
N LEU A 4 8.59 -20.79 -5.16
CA LEU A 4 8.51 -20.61 -3.70
C LEU A 4 9.71 -21.24 -2.97
N SER A 5 10.27 -22.34 -3.51
CA SER A 5 11.46 -22.99 -2.93
C SER A 5 12.76 -22.18 -3.10
N GLU A 6 12.75 -21.16 -3.96
CA GLU A 6 13.85 -20.21 -4.20
C GLU A 6 13.64 -18.89 -3.43
N ILE A 7 12.44 -18.66 -2.88
CA ILE A 7 12.10 -17.50 -2.07
C ILE A 7 12.29 -17.86 -0.59
N SER A 8 12.80 -16.92 0.20
CA SER A 8 12.89 -17.07 1.65
C SER A 8 12.65 -15.71 2.30
N TYR A 9 11.81 -15.66 3.33
CA TYR A 9 11.54 -14.41 4.04
C TYR A 9 12.80 -13.83 4.71
N ASN A 10 13.03 -12.54 4.50
CA ASN A 10 14.05 -11.75 5.17
C ASN A 10 13.44 -10.44 5.66
N ARG A 11 13.40 -10.26 6.99
CA ARG A 11 12.81 -9.07 7.63
C ARG A 11 13.52 -7.77 7.23
N ASP A 12 14.85 -7.77 7.17
CA ASP A 12 15.61 -6.54 6.91
C ASP A 12 15.43 -6.11 5.43
N GLU A 13 15.32 -7.07 4.53
CA GLU A 13 14.98 -6.85 3.11
C GLU A 13 13.53 -6.34 2.95
N CYS A 14 12.56 -6.91 3.68
CA CYS A 14 11.20 -6.41 3.72
C CYS A 14 11.13 -4.95 4.23
N ILE A 15 11.87 -4.63 5.29
CA ILE A 15 11.98 -3.26 5.82
C ILE A 15 12.63 -2.32 4.79
N SER A 16 13.65 -2.78 4.05
CA SER A 16 14.26 -1.99 2.96
C SER A 16 13.26 -1.73 1.84
N ALA A 17 12.53 -2.75 1.39
CA ALA A 17 11.56 -2.63 0.30
C ALA A 17 10.43 -1.63 0.62
N VAL A 18 9.89 -1.65 1.85
CA VAL A 18 8.90 -0.65 2.31
C VAL A 18 9.51 0.76 2.36
N ARG A 19 10.73 0.93 2.89
CA ARG A 19 11.38 2.24 2.95
C ARG A 19 11.69 2.80 1.56
N GLU A 20 12.17 1.96 0.65
CA GLU A 20 12.42 2.31 -0.75
C GLU A 20 11.12 2.62 -1.51
N TYR A 21 10.03 1.96 -1.17
CA TYR A 21 8.70 2.29 -1.67
C TYR A 21 8.28 3.69 -1.24
N TYR A 22 8.35 4.04 0.05
CA TYR A 22 8.05 5.39 0.51
C TYR A 22 8.99 6.45 -0.07
N ASN A 23 10.30 6.18 -0.19
CA ASN A 23 11.25 7.08 -0.84
C ASN A 23 10.88 7.36 -2.31
N PHE A 24 10.40 6.34 -3.03
CA PHE A 24 9.86 6.50 -4.38
C PHE A 24 8.59 7.37 -4.40
N LEU A 25 7.63 7.12 -3.49
CA LEU A 25 6.42 7.95 -3.39
C LEU A 25 6.78 9.41 -3.05
N VAL A 26 7.74 9.64 -2.15
CA VAL A 26 8.26 10.97 -1.78
C VAL A 26 8.89 11.67 -2.99
N GLY A 27 9.65 10.95 -3.82
CA GLY A 27 10.18 11.51 -5.06
C GLY A 27 9.10 11.86 -6.09
N MET A 28 7.95 11.17 -6.09
CA MET A 28 6.86 11.40 -7.04
C MET A 28 5.85 12.46 -6.59
N TYR A 29 5.23 12.31 -5.42
CA TYR A 29 4.10 13.14 -4.97
C TYR A 29 4.05 13.38 -3.46
N LEU A 30 4.29 12.35 -2.64
CA LEU A 30 4.16 12.36 -1.17
C LEU A 30 5.09 13.39 -0.52
N ASP A 31 4.64 14.05 0.53
CA ASP A 31 5.51 14.89 1.37
C ASP A 31 6.38 14.01 2.29
N GLU A 32 7.69 14.25 2.29
CA GLU A 32 8.66 13.54 3.14
C GLU A 32 8.30 13.68 4.62
N ALA A 33 7.72 14.83 5.02
CA ALA A 33 7.32 15.09 6.39
C ALA A 33 6.20 14.16 6.90
N GLU A 34 5.47 13.46 6.02
CA GLU A 34 4.43 12.49 6.38
C GLU A 34 4.98 11.08 6.64
N VAL A 35 6.22 10.77 6.22
CA VAL A 35 6.90 9.51 6.54
C VAL A 35 7.53 9.62 7.93
N VAL A 36 7.37 8.59 8.76
CA VAL A 36 7.93 8.54 10.12
C VAL A 36 8.71 7.24 10.31
N GLU A 37 10.00 7.37 10.64
CA GLU A 37 10.91 6.26 10.90
C GLU A 37 10.81 5.75 12.35
N PRO A 38 10.93 4.44 12.60
CA PRO A 38 11.00 3.89 13.95
C PRO A 38 12.25 4.36 14.71
N PRO A 39 12.20 4.43 16.04
CA PRO A 39 13.39 4.53 16.87
C PRO A 39 14.37 3.35 16.63
N PRO A 40 15.66 3.46 16.99
CA PRO A 40 16.65 2.38 16.78
C PRO A 40 16.34 1.04 17.47
N GLY A 41 15.39 1.00 18.41
CA GLY A 41 14.89 -0.23 19.04
C GLY A 41 13.48 -0.63 18.60
N GLY A 42 13.00 -0.06 17.49
CA GLY A 42 11.64 -0.17 17.01
C GLY A 42 10.61 0.65 17.79
N TRP A 43 9.36 0.60 17.33
CA TRP A 43 8.20 1.24 17.95
C TRP A 43 7.89 0.66 19.34
N PRO A 44 7.90 1.46 20.43
CA PRO A 44 7.70 0.95 21.78
C PRO A 44 6.28 0.41 22.07
N SER A 45 5.28 0.87 21.31
CA SER A 45 3.88 0.42 21.38
C SER A 45 3.67 -0.98 20.77
N ILE A 46 4.51 -1.37 19.80
CA ILE A 46 4.43 -2.67 19.12
C ILE A 46 5.27 -3.71 19.87
N THR A 47 4.59 -4.62 20.55
CA THR A 47 5.21 -5.71 21.34
C THR A 47 4.36 -6.98 21.23
N THR A 48 4.94 -8.16 21.47
CA THR A 48 4.16 -9.41 21.51
C THR A 48 2.97 -9.32 22.47
N ALA A 49 3.11 -8.64 23.60
CA ALA A 49 2.02 -8.49 24.57
C ALA A 49 0.88 -7.58 24.09
N THR A 50 1.19 -6.49 23.39
CA THR A 50 0.20 -5.53 22.87
C THR A 50 -0.47 -6.03 21.59
N MET A 51 0.26 -6.80 20.78
CA MET A 51 -0.24 -7.38 19.52
C MET A 51 -0.87 -8.78 19.70
N ALA A 52 -0.70 -9.44 20.86
CA ALA A 52 -1.25 -10.77 21.12
C ALA A 52 -2.74 -10.94 20.78
N PRO A 53 -3.66 -9.96 21.02
CA PRO A 53 -5.07 -10.11 20.67
C PRO A 53 -5.33 -10.23 19.16
N LEU A 54 -4.40 -9.80 18.30
CA LEU A 54 -4.49 -9.94 16.84
C LEU A 54 -4.11 -11.34 16.34
N GLY A 55 -3.55 -12.19 17.22
CA GLY A 55 -3.22 -13.59 16.90
C GLY A 55 -2.04 -13.79 15.94
N LYS A 56 -1.20 -12.77 15.73
CA LYS A 56 -0.06 -12.82 14.79
C LYS A 56 1.20 -13.41 15.40
N THR A 57 2.10 -13.93 14.56
CA THR A 57 3.39 -14.49 14.99
C THR A 57 4.34 -13.43 15.55
N ASP A 58 5.30 -13.85 16.38
CA ASP A 58 6.39 -12.98 16.85
C ASP A 58 7.21 -12.37 15.70
N GLU A 59 7.31 -13.05 14.55
CA GLU A 59 8.04 -12.53 13.39
C GLU A 59 7.26 -11.40 12.69
N VAL A 60 5.93 -11.53 12.53
CA VAL A 60 5.07 -10.41 12.09
C VAL A 60 5.20 -9.24 13.05
N VAL A 61 5.08 -9.46 14.36
CA VAL A 61 5.21 -8.40 15.37
C VAL A 61 6.59 -7.73 15.31
N SER A 62 7.65 -8.51 15.09
CA SER A 62 9.01 -8.03 14.92
C SER A 62 9.19 -7.20 13.64
N LEU A 63 8.58 -7.61 12.52
CA LEU A 63 8.54 -6.82 11.28
C LEU A 63 7.86 -5.46 11.52
N LEU A 64 6.60 -5.47 11.98
CA LEU A 64 5.80 -4.27 12.19
C LEU A 64 6.51 -3.27 13.12
N ARG A 65 7.12 -3.78 14.20
CA ARG A 65 7.90 -2.96 15.14
C ARG A 65 9.02 -2.13 14.49
N HIS A 66 9.53 -2.53 13.33
CA HIS A 66 10.67 -1.89 12.66
C HIS A 66 10.35 -1.33 11.26
N LEU A 67 9.08 -1.29 10.86
CA LEU A 67 8.67 -0.60 9.64
C LEU A 67 8.60 0.94 9.85
N PRO A 68 8.96 1.74 8.84
CA PRO A 68 8.50 3.12 8.77
C PRO A 68 6.99 3.16 8.51
N TYR A 69 6.32 4.24 8.91
CA TYR A 69 4.88 4.42 8.69
C TYR A 69 4.56 5.80 8.12
N ILE A 70 3.43 5.90 7.44
CA ILE A 70 2.81 7.19 7.13
C ILE A 70 2.08 7.70 8.37
N ARG A 71 2.19 9.01 8.65
CA ARG A 71 1.49 9.64 9.76
C ARG A 71 -0.02 9.65 9.53
N GLU A 72 -0.73 8.88 10.34
CA GLU A 72 -2.20 8.90 10.41
C GLU A 72 -2.70 10.23 10.97
N LYS A 73 -3.83 10.71 10.45
CA LYS A 73 -4.53 11.93 10.85
C LYS A 73 -5.83 11.55 11.57
N ASN A 74 -6.34 12.44 12.42
CA ASN A 74 -7.61 12.21 13.13
C ASN A 74 -8.86 12.17 12.23
N ASP A 75 -8.73 12.57 10.96
CA ASP A 75 -9.80 12.56 9.97
C ASP A 75 -9.22 11.91 8.70
N ASP A 76 -9.81 10.77 8.33
CA ASP A 76 -9.36 9.90 7.24
C ASP A 76 -9.27 10.61 5.89
N MET A 77 -10.02 11.70 5.70
CA MET A 77 -9.99 12.49 4.47
C MET A 77 -8.62 13.16 4.23
N TYR A 78 -7.79 13.30 5.28
CA TYR A 78 -6.43 13.85 5.18
C TYR A 78 -5.32 12.78 5.28
N ASN A 79 -5.66 11.50 5.38
CA ASN A 79 -4.66 10.43 5.29
C ASN A 79 -4.07 10.37 3.88
N VAL A 80 -2.80 9.95 3.76
CA VAL A 80 -2.13 9.83 2.46
C VAL A 80 -2.40 8.45 1.87
N GLN A 81 -3.06 8.42 0.72
CA GLN A 81 -3.19 7.24 -0.12
C GLN A 81 -1.82 6.89 -0.70
N THR A 82 -1.27 5.75 -0.31
CA THR A 82 0.04 5.22 -0.74
C THR A 82 -0.08 4.25 -1.92
N ALA A 83 -1.28 3.75 -2.18
CA ALA A 83 -1.72 3.12 -3.42
C ALA A 83 -3.03 3.80 -3.86
N ALA A 84 -3.56 3.48 -5.05
CA ALA A 84 -4.81 4.09 -5.48
C ALA A 84 -5.95 3.81 -4.49
N TRP A 85 -6.62 4.88 -4.06
CA TRP A 85 -7.70 4.87 -3.06
C TRP A 85 -7.40 4.24 -1.69
N CYS A 86 -6.15 3.82 -1.43
CA CYS A 86 -5.81 2.97 -0.29
C CYS A 86 -4.65 3.54 0.53
N TYR A 87 -4.79 3.50 1.84
CA TYR A 87 -3.81 3.95 2.82
C TYR A 87 -2.97 2.75 3.27
N PHE A 88 -1.67 2.94 3.48
CA PHE A 88 -0.89 1.94 4.23
C PHE A 88 -1.17 2.12 5.72
N THR A 89 -1.37 1.02 6.43
CA THR A 89 -1.75 1.06 7.83
C THR A 89 -0.59 1.47 8.71
N ASN A 90 -0.90 2.21 9.78
CA ASN A 90 0.07 2.64 10.78
C ASN A 90 -0.10 1.76 12.03
N TRP A 91 0.55 0.60 12.02
CA TRP A 91 0.46 -0.34 13.15
C TRP A 91 1.02 0.21 14.47
N GLU A 92 1.79 1.30 14.47
CA GLU A 92 2.17 2.01 15.72
C GLU A 92 0.93 2.68 16.32
N ALA A 93 0.17 3.41 15.50
CA ALA A 93 -1.07 4.05 15.90
C ALA A 93 -2.14 3.01 16.29
N ASP A 94 -2.29 1.93 15.52
CA ASP A 94 -3.21 0.83 15.87
C ASP A 94 -2.79 0.13 17.17
N ALA A 95 -1.51 -0.16 17.40
CA ALA A 95 -1.04 -0.72 18.67
C ALA A 95 -1.26 0.25 19.85
N SER A 96 -1.02 1.55 19.64
CA SER A 96 -1.31 2.61 20.60
C SER A 96 -2.82 2.75 20.88
N LEU A 97 -3.70 2.43 19.93
CA LEU A 97 -5.14 2.31 20.15
C LEU A 97 -5.47 1.08 21.02
N LEU A 98 -4.93 -0.11 20.68
CA LEU A 98 -5.17 -1.34 21.43
C LEU A 98 -4.70 -1.29 22.89
N ILE A 99 -3.63 -0.54 23.18
CA ILE A 99 -3.17 -0.26 24.56
C ILE A 99 -4.22 0.55 25.35
N ARG A 100 -4.98 1.43 24.68
CA ARG A 100 -5.95 2.35 25.31
C ARG A 100 -7.35 1.76 25.38
N ASP A 101 -7.73 0.97 24.38
CA ASP A 101 -9.01 0.28 24.29
C ASP A 101 -8.85 -1.10 23.61
N SER A 102 -8.80 -2.15 24.43
CA SER A 102 -8.70 -3.53 23.95
C SER A 102 -10.00 -4.06 23.34
N SER A 103 -11.11 -3.29 23.33
CA SER A 103 -12.32 -3.69 22.61
C SER A 103 -12.23 -3.40 21.11
N CYS A 104 -11.26 -2.58 20.68
CA CYS A 104 -11.06 -2.25 19.27
C CYS A 104 -10.41 -3.37 18.42
N VAL A 105 -10.03 -4.51 19.01
CA VAL A 105 -9.29 -5.61 18.33
C VAL A 105 -9.97 -6.06 17.04
N GLU A 106 -11.28 -6.35 17.10
CA GLU A 106 -12.07 -6.79 15.95
C GLU A 106 -12.14 -5.69 14.86
N SER A 107 -12.36 -4.43 15.28
CA SER A 107 -12.38 -3.29 14.37
C SER A 107 -11.03 -3.05 13.69
N VAL A 108 -9.91 -3.25 14.40
CA VAL A 108 -8.57 -3.15 13.83
C VAL A 108 -8.40 -4.24 12.76
N LYS A 109 -8.66 -5.51 13.10
CA LYS A 109 -8.57 -6.64 12.16
C LYS A 109 -9.40 -6.41 10.90
N ILE A 110 -10.67 -6.05 11.04
CA ILE A 110 -11.54 -5.78 9.87
C ILE A 110 -10.99 -4.63 9.01
N SER A 111 -10.55 -3.53 9.63
CA SER A 111 -10.08 -2.34 8.91
C SER A 111 -8.76 -2.52 8.15
N THR A 112 -7.90 -3.45 8.62
CA THR A 112 -6.61 -3.73 7.98
C THR A 112 -6.65 -4.96 7.08
N GLU A 113 -7.35 -6.02 7.49
CA GLU A 113 -7.32 -7.33 6.83
C GLU A 113 -8.51 -7.59 5.89
N SER A 114 -9.36 -6.59 5.64
CA SER A 114 -10.64 -6.68 4.91
C SER A 114 -11.70 -7.52 5.63
N ALA A 115 -12.97 -7.12 5.46
CA ALA A 115 -14.11 -7.86 5.97
C ALA A 115 -14.23 -9.28 5.38
N SER A 116 -13.58 -9.57 4.25
CA SER A 116 -13.59 -10.88 3.60
C SER A 116 -12.54 -11.86 4.14
N LEU A 117 -11.41 -11.38 4.70
CA LEU A 117 -10.28 -12.26 5.06
C LEU A 117 -9.94 -12.28 6.57
N TYR A 118 -10.38 -11.29 7.36
CA TYR A 118 -9.91 -11.11 8.74
C TYR A 118 -10.15 -12.31 9.67
N GLU A 119 -11.07 -13.22 9.39
CA GLU A 119 -11.26 -14.46 10.19
C GLU A 119 -10.34 -15.61 9.75
N ILE A 120 -9.91 -15.63 8.48
CA ILE A 120 -9.22 -16.75 7.84
C ILE A 120 -7.72 -16.50 7.60
N LEU A 121 -7.23 -15.26 7.69
CA LEU A 121 -5.79 -14.99 7.51
C LEU A 121 -4.92 -15.70 8.55
N PRO A 122 -3.93 -16.51 8.14
CA PRO A 122 -3.01 -17.16 9.06
C PRO A 122 -2.19 -16.17 9.91
N PRO A 123 -1.70 -16.60 11.09
CA PRO A 123 -0.86 -15.78 11.98
C PRO A 123 0.40 -15.16 11.34
N HIS A 124 0.96 -15.77 10.30
CA HIS A 124 2.15 -15.30 9.58
C HIS A 124 1.83 -14.29 8.46
N VAL A 125 0.56 -14.16 8.06
CA VAL A 125 0.09 -13.18 7.06
C VAL A 125 -0.37 -11.90 7.77
N VAL A 126 0.05 -10.75 7.26
CA VAL A 126 -0.35 -9.44 7.79
C VAL A 126 -0.62 -8.44 6.68
N SER A 127 -1.64 -7.60 6.85
CA SER A 127 -1.90 -6.50 5.93
C SER A 127 -0.95 -5.32 6.16
N ILE A 128 -0.53 -4.70 5.06
CA ILE A 128 0.13 -3.38 5.07
C ILE A 128 -0.84 -2.25 4.72
N THR A 129 -2.09 -2.56 4.41
CA THR A 129 -3.14 -1.60 4.00
C THR A 129 -4.23 -1.42 5.06
N LYS A 130 -4.88 -0.25 5.03
CA LYS A 130 -6.09 0.07 5.80
C LYS A 130 -7.07 0.73 4.85
N SER A 131 -8.22 0.13 4.62
CA SER A 131 -9.20 0.61 3.65
C SER A 131 -10.61 0.59 4.24
N PRO A 132 -11.28 1.75 4.42
CA PRO A 132 -12.64 1.79 4.96
C PRO A 132 -13.72 1.28 3.98
N ARG A 133 -13.31 0.74 2.82
CA ARG A 133 -14.19 0.31 1.70
C ARG A 133 -13.66 -0.94 0.98
N ASP A 134 -12.68 -1.63 1.55
CA ASP A 134 -12.04 -2.85 1.01
C ASP A 134 -11.55 -2.76 -0.45
N TRP A 135 -11.31 -1.56 -0.98
CA TRP A 135 -10.92 -1.32 -2.37
C TRP A 135 -9.60 -1.95 -2.83
N THR A 136 -8.67 -2.23 -1.92
CA THR A 136 -7.36 -2.84 -2.21
C THR A 136 -6.78 -3.36 -0.91
N THR A 137 -6.53 -4.67 -0.87
CA THR A 137 -5.93 -5.36 0.29
C THR A 137 -4.57 -5.91 -0.12
N LEU A 138 -3.51 -5.39 0.48
CA LEU A 138 -2.12 -5.79 0.25
C LEU A 138 -1.58 -6.46 1.51
N LEU A 139 -1.13 -7.70 1.36
CA LEU A 139 -0.68 -8.56 2.45
C LEU A 139 0.79 -8.92 2.27
N ILE A 140 1.47 -9.22 3.38
CA ILE A 140 2.80 -9.81 3.43
C ILE A 140 2.68 -11.16 4.15
N ASP A 141 3.14 -12.21 3.49
CA ASP A 141 3.31 -13.53 4.08
C ASP A 141 4.76 -13.67 4.58
N THR A 142 4.93 -13.72 5.90
CA THR A 142 6.24 -13.81 6.55
C THR A 142 6.79 -15.23 6.65
N GLU A 143 6.00 -16.26 6.31
CA GLU A 143 6.46 -17.66 6.24
C GLU A 143 6.97 -17.97 4.84
N LEU A 144 6.24 -17.56 3.80
CA LEU A 144 6.61 -17.75 2.39
C LEU A 144 7.56 -16.67 1.84
N GLY A 145 7.64 -15.48 2.47
CA GLY A 145 8.49 -14.38 2.00
C GLY A 145 7.95 -13.65 0.78
N ILE A 146 6.63 -13.65 0.60
CA ILE A 146 5.93 -13.10 -0.57
C ILE A 146 5.01 -11.94 -0.20
N GLY A 147 4.83 -11.01 -1.14
CA GLY A 147 3.77 -10.01 -1.11
C GLY A 147 2.57 -10.48 -1.93
N LEU A 148 1.37 -10.29 -1.39
CA LEU A 148 0.11 -10.72 -1.97
C LEU A 148 -0.79 -9.51 -2.19
N TRP A 149 -1.28 -9.32 -3.41
CA TRP A 149 -2.34 -8.35 -3.73
C TRP A 149 -3.63 -9.14 -3.87
N TYR A 150 -4.51 -9.08 -2.86
CA TYR A 150 -5.80 -9.77 -2.90
C TYR A 150 -6.78 -9.05 -3.83
N GLU A 151 -7.56 -9.82 -4.61
CA GLU A 151 -8.38 -9.32 -5.72
C GLU A 151 -7.56 -8.44 -6.70
N CYS A 152 -6.35 -8.89 -7.01
CA CYS A 152 -5.42 -8.17 -7.90
C CYS A 152 -6.07 -7.91 -9.28
N PRO A 153 -6.08 -6.66 -9.78
CA PRO A 153 -6.60 -6.35 -11.10
C PRO A 153 -5.99 -7.27 -12.17
N GLY A 154 -6.84 -7.81 -13.06
CA GLY A 154 -6.43 -8.81 -14.04
C GLY A 154 -5.24 -8.36 -14.88
N GLU A 155 -5.17 -7.07 -15.24
CA GLU A 155 -4.05 -6.53 -16.01
C GLU A 155 -2.70 -6.59 -15.27
N VAL A 156 -2.71 -6.51 -13.94
CA VAL A 156 -1.52 -6.65 -13.09
C VAL A 156 -1.24 -8.13 -12.83
N ARG A 157 -2.29 -8.94 -12.64
CA ARG A 157 -2.18 -10.38 -12.33
C ARG A 157 -1.68 -11.21 -13.52
N ASP A 158 -2.04 -10.83 -14.74
CA ASP A 158 -1.86 -11.64 -15.95
C ASP A 158 -0.72 -11.13 -16.85
N TRP A 159 -0.41 -9.81 -16.81
CA TRP A 159 0.70 -9.21 -17.57
C TRP A 159 1.62 -8.31 -16.70
N PRO A 160 2.18 -8.82 -15.60
CA PRO A 160 3.09 -8.04 -14.75
C PRO A 160 4.43 -7.77 -15.42
N LEU A 161 5.05 -6.64 -15.07
CA LEU A 161 6.44 -6.33 -15.43
C LEU A 161 7.48 -7.09 -14.57
N ARG A 162 7.03 -7.71 -13.47
CA ARG A 162 7.84 -8.52 -12.55
C ARG A 162 7.40 -9.97 -12.56
N GLU A 163 8.36 -10.86 -12.38
CA GLU A 163 8.10 -12.29 -12.36
C GLU A 163 7.28 -12.68 -11.13
N LYS A 164 6.07 -13.21 -11.34
CA LYS A 164 5.26 -13.81 -10.27
C LYS A 164 5.92 -15.06 -9.70
N VAL A 165 5.51 -15.41 -8.49
CA VAL A 165 5.61 -16.78 -7.96
C VAL A 165 5.09 -17.77 -9.00
N LEU A 166 5.80 -18.88 -9.19
CA LEU A 166 5.49 -19.88 -10.21
C LEU A 166 4.33 -20.81 -9.79
N GLU A 167 4.30 -21.21 -8.53
CA GLU A 167 3.40 -22.21 -7.98
C GLU A 167 1.96 -21.73 -7.88
N ASP A 168 1.02 -22.63 -8.20
CA ASP A 168 -0.39 -22.46 -7.90
C ASP A 168 -0.61 -22.69 -6.39
N PRO A 169 -1.38 -21.86 -5.67
CA PRO A 169 -1.77 -22.11 -4.27
C PRO A 169 -2.28 -23.53 -4.01
N TYR A 170 -3.04 -24.12 -4.92
CA TYR A 170 -3.55 -25.49 -4.80
C TYR A 170 -2.46 -26.58 -4.91
N ASP A 171 -1.23 -26.25 -5.30
CA ASP A 171 -0.09 -27.20 -5.34
C ASP A 171 0.65 -27.31 -3.99
N TYR A 172 0.54 -26.32 -3.10
CA TYR A 172 1.32 -26.25 -1.85
C TYR A 172 0.49 -26.02 -0.57
N GLU A 173 -0.77 -25.62 -0.69
CA GLU A 173 -1.69 -25.46 0.44
C GLU A 173 -2.71 -26.62 0.46
N GLU A 174 -2.84 -27.30 1.61
CA GLU A 174 -3.75 -28.45 1.77
C GLU A 174 -5.17 -28.00 2.16
N ASP A 175 -5.32 -26.81 2.73
CA ASP A 175 -6.62 -26.24 3.10
C ASP A 175 -7.24 -25.48 1.91
N GLU A 176 -8.42 -25.94 1.46
CA GLU A 176 -9.09 -25.43 0.26
C GLU A 176 -9.48 -23.94 0.38
N GLU A 177 -9.84 -23.47 1.57
CA GLU A 177 -10.17 -22.05 1.83
C GLU A 177 -8.89 -21.19 1.78
N GLN A 178 -7.78 -21.71 2.33
CA GLN A 178 -6.46 -21.05 2.28
C GLN A 178 -5.86 -20.98 0.87
N ALA A 179 -6.13 -21.99 0.03
CA ALA A 179 -5.72 -22.01 -1.37
C ALA A 179 -6.59 -21.06 -2.22
N GLU A 180 -7.92 -21.04 -2.00
CA GLU A 180 -8.87 -20.21 -2.75
C GLU A 180 -8.55 -18.70 -2.66
N TRP A 181 -8.41 -18.15 -1.44
CA TRP A 181 -8.15 -16.70 -1.31
C TRP A 181 -6.76 -16.31 -1.84
N ARG A 182 -5.77 -17.22 -1.76
CA ARG A 182 -4.45 -17.04 -2.38
C ARG A 182 -4.53 -17.13 -3.91
N GLY A 183 -5.42 -17.94 -4.47
CA GLY A 183 -5.66 -18.04 -5.92
C GLY A 183 -6.17 -16.73 -6.53
N GLU A 184 -6.95 -15.96 -5.77
CA GLU A 184 -7.37 -14.61 -6.16
C GLU A 184 -6.29 -13.54 -5.99
N CYS A 185 -5.12 -13.89 -5.43
CA CYS A 185 -4.02 -12.95 -5.27
C CYS A 185 -3.12 -12.85 -6.52
N GLY A 186 -2.52 -11.66 -6.70
CA GLY A 186 -1.23 -11.54 -7.36
C GLY A 186 -0.12 -11.81 -6.34
N ALA A 187 0.82 -12.73 -6.63
CA ALA A 187 1.88 -13.14 -5.72
C ALA A 187 3.29 -12.91 -6.32
N TRP A 188 4.18 -12.27 -5.55
CA TRP A 188 5.57 -11.97 -5.91
C TRP A 188 6.48 -12.09 -4.68
N SER A 189 7.80 -12.19 -4.89
CA SER A 189 8.78 -11.96 -3.80
C SER A 189 8.50 -10.59 -3.14
N ILE A 190 8.74 -10.41 -1.84
CA ILE A 190 8.51 -9.11 -1.18
C ILE A 190 9.22 -7.93 -1.90
N PRO A 191 10.48 -8.03 -2.35
CA PRO A 191 11.11 -6.97 -3.15
C PRO A 191 10.38 -6.68 -4.46
N ASP A 192 10.05 -7.72 -5.24
CA ASP A 192 9.36 -7.55 -6.53
C ASP A 192 7.93 -7.02 -6.36
N PHE A 193 7.24 -7.40 -5.28
CA PHE A 193 5.91 -6.89 -4.93
C PHE A 193 5.91 -5.36 -4.81
N PHE A 194 6.84 -4.79 -4.06
CA PHE A 194 6.96 -3.33 -3.96
C PHE A 194 7.40 -2.70 -5.28
N GLU A 195 8.17 -3.39 -6.13
CA GLU A 195 8.45 -2.94 -7.49
C GLU A 195 7.22 -2.98 -8.41
N VAL A 196 6.32 -3.96 -8.30
CA VAL A 196 5.03 -4.01 -9.03
C VAL A 196 4.16 -2.81 -8.68
N LEU A 197 4.11 -2.42 -7.39
CA LEU A 197 3.41 -1.21 -6.96
C LEU A 197 4.05 0.06 -7.54
N LYS A 198 5.40 0.18 -7.52
CA LYS A 198 6.11 1.29 -8.17
C LYS A 198 5.86 1.32 -9.69
N ASP A 199 5.77 0.15 -10.33
CA ASP A 199 5.48 0.01 -11.76
C ASP A 199 4.09 0.59 -12.11
N GLN A 200 3.07 0.42 -11.26
CA GLN A 200 1.76 1.07 -11.46
C GLN A 200 1.87 2.60 -11.51
N PHE A 201 2.71 3.19 -10.66
CA PHE A 201 2.98 4.64 -10.71
C PHE A 201 3.86 5.04 -11.90
N ARG A 202 4.89 4.26 -12.25
CA ARG A 202 5.77 4.51 -13.41
C ARG A 202 4.98 4.54 -14.73
N GLU A 203 4.06 3.60 -14.90
CA GLU A 203 3.15 3.55 -16.06
C GLU A 203 2.00 4.56 -15.99
N LEU A 204 1.81 5.22 -14.83
CA LEU A 204 0.66 6.07 -14.51
C LEU A 204 -0.68 5.34 -14.61
N LYS A 205 -0.69 4.05 -14.24
CA LYS A 205 -1.89 3.28 -13.91
C LYS A 205 -2.43 3.69 -12.54
N PHE A 206 -1.53 4.00 -11.60
CA PHE A 206 -1.79 4.78 -10.39
C PHE A 206 -1.33 6.22 -10.63
N VAL A 207 -2.25 7.19 -10.46
CA VAL A 207 -2.03 8.60 -10.79
C VAL A 207 -2.31 9.45 -9.55
N PRO A 208 -1.30 10.06 -8.92
CA PRO A 208 -1.53 10.97 -7.82
C PRO A 208 -2.21 12.25 -8.35
N LYS A 209 -3.50 12.41 -8.03
CA LYS A 209 -4.15 13.72 -8.12
C LYS A 209 -3.68 14.65 -7.00
N SER A 210 -2.97 14.10 -6.01
CA SER A 210 -2.52 14.77 -4.79
C SER A 210 -1.40 13.99 -4.05
N PRO A 211 -0.32 14.63 -3.51
CA PRO A 211 0.36 14.41 -2.22
C PRO A 211 -0.37 13.65 -1.11
N ARG A 212 -1.71 13.57 -1.16
CA ARG A 212 -2.52 12.74 -0.29
C ARG A 212 -3.49 11.78 -1.01
N ALA A 213 -3.77 11.97 -2.30
CA ALA A 213 -4.79 11.18 -3.01
C ALA A 213 -4.33 10.70 -4.39
N VAL A 214 -4.57 9.40 -4.63
CA VAL A 214 -4.17 8.65 -5.81
C VAL A 214 -5.42 8.02 -6.43
N VAL A 215 -5.63 8.24 -7.72
CA VAL A 215 -6.66 7.57 -8.52
C VAL A 215 -6.00 6.50 -9.40
N ASP A 216 -6.80 5.63 -10.01
CA ASP A 216 -6.32 4.63 -10.95
C ASP A 216 -7.17 4.54 -12.23
N VAL A 217 -6.72 3.67 -13.14
CA VAL A 217 -7.37 3.33 -14.42
C VAL A 217 -8.38 2.18 -14.33
N TYR A 218 -8.47 1.49 -13.19
CA TYR A 218 -9.25 0.27 -12.98
C TYR A 218 -10.68 0.57 -12.47
N ILE A 219 -10.81 1.48 -11.51
CA ILE A 219 -12.07 1.87 -10.88
C ILE A 219 -12.80 2.90 -11.75
N SER A 220 -13.55 2.39 -12.72
CA SER A 220 -14.29 3.20 -13.71
C SER A 220 -15.66 3.71 -13.23
N GLU A 221 -16.25 3.13 -12.18
CA GLU A 221 -17.62 3.46 -11.75
C GLU A 221 -17.68 4.71 -10.85
N GLY A 222 -17.79 5.88 -11.49
CA GLY A 222 -18.33 7.09 -10.86
C GLY A 222 -17.39 7.89 -9.95
N VAL A 223 -16.15 7.43 -9.72
CA VAL A 223 -15.18 8.12 -8.84
C VAL A 223 -14.11 8.91 -9.60
N ALA A 224 -13.66 8.43 -10.75
CA ALA A 224 -12.73 9.12 -11.64
C ALA A 224 -13.24 9.12 -13.10
N PHE A 225 -13.07 10.23 -13.80
CA PHE A 225 -13.42 10.35 -15.22
C PHE A 225 -12.20 9.97 -16.09
N PRO A 226 -12.35 9.17 -17.16
CA PRO A 226 -11.25 8.85 -18.07
C PRO A 226 -10.50 10.08 -18.59
N ASP A 227 -11.22 11.10 -19.05
CA ASP A 227 -10.67 12.40 -19.49
C ASP A 227 -9.83 13.11 -18.42
N MET A 228 -10.18 12.94 -17.13
CA MET A 228 -9.41 13.49 -16.01
C MET A 228 -8.11 12.72 -15.83
N ILE A 229 -8.15 11.39 -15.93
CA ILE A 229 -6.96 10.53 -15.80
C ILE A 229 -6.00 10.82 -16.96
N GLU A 230 -6.48 10.84 -18.21
CA GLU A 230 -5.66 11.19 -19.38
C GLU A 230 -5.00 12.58 -19.24
N MET A 231 -5.76 13.57 -18.77
CA MET A 231 -5.25 14.92 -18.50
C MET A 231 -4.15 14.92 -17.45
N LEU A 232 -4.35 14.22 -16.32
CA LEU A 232 -3.34 14.11 -15.26
C LEU A 232 -2.09 13.38 -15.77
N GLN A 233 -2.26 12.25 -16.48
CA GLN A 233 -1.14 11.52 -17.07
C GLN A 233 -0.32 12.38 -18.03
N GLY A 234 -0.98 13.23 -18.84
CA GLY A 234 -0.33 14.20 -19.72
C GLY A 234 0.59 15.14 -18.93
N ILE A 235 0.09 15.73 -17.84
CA ILE A 235 0.86 16.63 -16.97
C ILE A 235 2.10 15.92 -16.40
N TYR A 236 1.96 14.71 -15.85
CA TYR A 236 3.13 13.96 -15.33
C TYR A 236 4.21 13.75 -16.39
N ARG A 237 3.81 13.35 -17.61
CA ARG A 237 4.73 13.13 -18.75
C ARG A 237 5.40 14.43 -19.23
N GLU A 238 4.65 15.53 -19.35
CA GLU A 238 5.20 16.87 -19.66
C GLU A 238 6.22 17.36 -18.61
N HIS A 239 6.00 16.97 -17.35
CA HIS A 239 6.88 17.29 -16.24
C HIS A 239 8.05 16.31 -16.04
N GLY A 240 8.21 15.32 -16.92
CA GLY A 240 9.40 14.45 -17.01
C GLY A 240 9.24 13.04 -16.43
N TRP A 241 8.05 12.68 -15.94
CA TRP A 241 7.78 11.33 -15.42
C TRP A 241 7.85 10.26 -16.54
N PRO A 242 8.36 9.04 -16.30
CA PRO A 242 8.85 8.47 -15.02
C PRO A 242 10.35 8.65 -14.76
N ASP A 243 11.03 9.51 -15.51
CA ASP A 243 12.47 9.74 -15.35
C ASP A 243 12.75 10.65 -14.16
N MET A 244 13.14 10.06 -13.02
CA MET A 244 13.38 10.76 -11.75
C MET A 244 14.48 11.82 -11.85
N GLU A 245 15.41 11.74 -12.80
CA GLU A 245 16.43 12.78 -13.01
C GLU A 245 15.86 14.01 -13.74
N LYS A 246 14.78 13.83 -14.50
CA LYS A 246 14.09 14.88 -15.28
C LYS A 246 12.79 15.37 -14.64
N TYR A 247 12.24 14.60 -13.70
CA TYR A 247 10.93 14.82 -13.12
C TYR A 247 10.89 16.04 -12.18
N ARG A 248 10.07 17.04 -12.54
CA ARG A 248 9.92 18.29 -11.80
C ARG A 248 8.74 18.23 -10.85
N LYS A 249 8.87 17.48 -9.74
CA LYS A 249 7.82 17.24 -8.73
C LYS A 249 7.00 18.50 -8.39
N LYS A 250 7.65 19.57 -7.91
CA LYS A 250 6.95 20.79 -7.47
C LYS A 250 6.13 21.43 -8.59
N ASP A 251 6.71 21.56 -9.79
CA ASP A 251 6.02 22.13 -10.95
C ASP A 251 4.85 21.23 -11.40
N CYS A 252 5.04 19.91 -11.36
CA CYS A 252 4.04 18.93 -11.76
C CYS A 252 2.81 19.01 -10.86
N LEU A 253 3.01 19.02 -9.54
CA LEU A 253 1.92 19.09 -8.57
C LEU A 253 1.16 20.42 -8.64
N LYS A 254 1.85 21.54 -8.92
CA LYS A 254 1.20 22.84 -9.20
C LYS A 254 0.36 22.79 -10.49
N ALA A 255 0.86 22.17 -11.55
CA ALA A 255 0.12 21.99 -12.80
C ALA A 255 -1.13 21.08 -12.62
N VAL A 256 -0.98 19.96 -11.91
CA VAL A 256 -2.07 19.05 -11.50
C VAL A 256 -3.15 19.82 -10.72
N GLN A 257 -2.75 20.54 -9.67
CA GLN A 257 -3.69 21.31 -8.84
C GLN A 257 -4.47 22.34 -9.66
N LYS A 258 -3.76 23.09 -10.52
CA LYS A 258 -4.37 24.09 -11.39
C LYS A 258 -5.38 23.47 -12.34
N ALA A 259 -5.00 22.40 -13.05
CA ALA A 259 -5.86 21.75 -14.03
C ALA A 259 -7.12 21.13 -13.38
N LEU A 260 -6.99 20.56 -12.18
CA LEU A 260 -8.13 20.09 -11.38
C LEU A 260 -9.02 21.25 -10.93
N LYS A 261 -8.47 22.35 -10.40
CA LYS A 261 -9.25 23.54 -10.00
C LYS A 261 -10.01 24.17 -11.18
N GLU A 262 -9.42 24.17 -12.38
CA GLU A 262 -10.05 24.73 -13.60
C GLU A 262 -11.12 23.83 -14.22
N ARG A 263 -10.89 22.50 -14.28
CA ARG A 263 -11.75 21.57 -15.04
C ARG A 263 -12.64 20.68 -14.18
N TYR A 264 -12.19 20.34 -12.97
CA TYR A 264 -12.85 19.42 -12.04
C TYR A 264 -12.91 20.00 -10.61
N PRO A 265 -13.46 21.20 -10.39
CA PRO A 265 -13.37 21.92 -9.12
C PRO A 265 -13.99 21.21 -7.91
N ARG A 266 -14.80 20.16 -8.12
CA ARG A 266 -15.35 19.29 -7.05
C ARG A 266 -14.41 18.15 -6.64
N LEU A 267 -13.40 17.82 -7.46
CA LEU A 267 -12.42 16.75 -7.24
C LEU A 267 -11.03 17.29 -6.88
N ALA A 268 -10.82 18.59 -7.15
CA ALA A 268 -9.69 19.37 -6.66
C ALA A 268 -9.69 19.38 -5.13
N ASP A 269 -8.52 19.14 -4.55
CA ASP A 269 -8.29 19.19 -3.11
C ASP A 269 -8.39 20.65 -2.63
N SER A 270 -9.39 20.94 -1.78
CA SER A 270 -9.73 22.31 -1.36
C SER A 270 -8.75 22.88 -0.34
N ASP A 271 -8.23 22.03 0.52
CA ASP A 271 -7.40 22.40 1.68
C ASP A 271 -5.90 22.43 1.32
N TRP A 272 -5.61 22.19 0.05
CA TRP A 272 -4.33 22.47 -0.56
C TRP A 272 -4.09 23.96 -0.77
N VAL A 273 -3.37 24.52 0.19
CA VAL A 273 -2.69 25.81 0.07
C VAL A 273 -1.30 25.58 -0.55
N GLU A 274 -0.89 26.42 -1.50
CA GLU A 274 0.50 26.42 -1.94
C GLU A 274 1.38 26.98 -0.80
N GLU A 275 2.41 26.24 -0.39
CA GLU A 275 3.54 26.86 0.31
C GLU A 275 4.37 27.64 -0.73
N GLU A 276 4.56 28.93 -0.48
CA GLU A 276 5.27 29.90 -1.37
C GLU A 276 6.78 29.62 -1.48
#